data_AF-A0A8B6CXD7-F1
#
_entry.id   AF-A0A8B6CXD7-F1
#
_cell.length_a   1.000
_cell.length_b   1.000
_cell.length_c   1.000
_cell.angle_alpha   90.00
_cell.angle_beta   90.00
_cell.angle_gamma   90.00
#
_symmetry.space_group_name_H-M   'P 1'
#
loop_
_entity.id
_entity.type
_entity.pdbx_description
1 polymer ?
#
loop_
_entity_poly.entity_id
_entity_poly.type
_entity_poly.pdbx_seq_one_letter_code
_entity_poly.pdbx_strand_id
1 'polypeptide(L)'
;MDFYQGWYEFEIGFGNLETEFWLGNKYIHLLTSIGKKKLYIYLEDFEGNSTYAEYSDFSIGDATTNYTLNVDGYNGTAGDSLMIAGDRNQNGMMFSTKDRDNDRYPDYDCAQKYKGAWWHNMCHWANLNGAYLGGPHSSFADGIEWFTWKGYRYSLKSTKMMFKGHL
;
A
#
# COMPACT_ATOMS: atom_id res chain seq x y z
N MET A 1 15.82 1.20 -3.60
CA MET A 1 15.64 -0.25 -3.81
C MET A 1 14.49 -0.46 -4.78
N ASP A 2 14.50 -1.53 -5.58
CA ASP A 2 13.42 -1.76 -6.56
C ASP A 2 12.25 -2.52 -5.91
N PHE A 3 11.08 -1.88 -5.84
CA PHE A 3 9.83 -2.44 -5.34
C PHE A 3 8.95 -3.06 -6.44
N TYR A 4 9.37 -2.98 -7.71
CA TYR A 4 8.66 -3.60 -8.83
C TYR A 4 8.98 -5.10 -8.93
N GLN A 5 8.72 -5.83 -7.85
CA GLN A 5 8.98 -7.26 -7.70
C GLN A 5 7.75 -8.13 -8.00
N GLY A 6 7.95 -9.45 -8.11
CA GLY A 6 6.89 -10.42 -8.37
C GLY A 6 6.23 -10.94 -7.09
N TRP A 7 5.28 -11.86 -7.27
CA TRP A 7 4.50 -12.44 -6.17
C TRP A 7 5.37 -13.09 -5.11
N TYR A 8 6.35 -13.89 -5.55
CA TYR A 8 7.21 -14.64 -4.64
C TYR A 8 7.96 -13.69 -3.68
N GLU A 9 8.57 -12.63 -4.19
CA GLU A 9 9.31 -11.66 -3.37
C GLU A 9 8.38 -10.96 -2.36
N PHE A 10 7.19 -10.53 -2.78
CA PHE A 10 6.22 -9.90 -1.87
C PHE A 10 5.67 -10.88 -0.83
N GLU A 11 5.61 -12.17 -1.15
CA GLU A 11 5.18 -13.22 -0.22
C GLU A 11 6.24 -13.49 0.86
N ILE A 12 7.52 -13.65 0.47
CA ILE A 12 8.61 -14.00 1.39
C ILE A 12 9.31 -12.79 2.03
N GLY A 13 9.08 -11.59 1.50
CA GLY A 13 9.76 -10.37 1.93
C GLY A 13 11.10 -10.16 1.24
N PHE A 14 11.52 -8.90 1.16
CA PHE A 14 12.75 -8.49 0.49
C PHE A 14 13.25 -7.14 1.03
N GLY A 15 14.54 -6.87 0.86
CA GLY A 15 15.18 -5.63 1.29
C GLY A 15 15.96 -5.73 2.59
N ASN A 16 16.20 -4.57 3.20
CA ASN A 16 16.98 -4.43 4.42
C ASN A 16 16.17 -3.66 5.48
N LEU A 17 16.00 -4.27 6.66
CA LEU A 17 15.25 -3.71 7.79
C LEU A 17 15.79 -2.37 8.29
N GLU A 18 17.07 -2.07 8.03
CA GLU A 18 17.70 -0.79 8.37
C GLU A 18 17.46 0.30 7.33
N THR A 19 16.99 -0.06 6.13
CA THR A 19 16.73 0.89 5.04
C THR A 19 15.32 0.70 4.46
N GLU A 20 15.22 0.19 3.24
CA GLU A 20 13.97 -0.05 2.53
C GLU A 20 13.71 -1.56 2.50
N PHE A 21 12.50 -1.97 2.85
CA PHE A 21 12.11 -3.37 2.83
C PHE A 21 10.60 -3.53 2.71
N TRP A 22 10.21 -4.71 2.30
CA TRP A 22 8.86 -5.25 2.51
C TRP A 22 8.98 -6.47 3.41
N LEU A 23 8.22 -6.51 4.50
CA LEU A 23 8.34 -7.57 5.51
C LEU A 23 8.02 -8.97 4.95
N GLY A 24 7.16 -9.04 3.94
CA GLY A 24 6.64 -10.29 3.38
C GLY A 24 5.20 -10.54 3.82
N ASN A 25 4.31 -10.76 2.87
CA ASN A 25 2.87 -10.90 3.11
C ASN A 25 2.57 -12.08 4.04
N LYS A 26 3.33 -13.17 3.96
CA LYS A 26 3.19 -14.30 4.90
C LYS A 26 3.41 -13.86 6.35
N TYR A 27 4.40 -13.02 6.61
CA TYR A 27 4.70 -12.54 7.96
C TYR A 27 3.71 -11.47 8.42
N ILE A 28 3.30 -10.56 7.53
CA ILE A 28 2.28 -9.54 7.85
C ILE A 28 0.96 -10.23 8.22
N HIS A 29 0.53 -11.25 7.46
CA HIS A 29 -0.65 -12.04 7.79
C HIS A 29 -0.54 -12.68 9.18
N LEU A 30 0.55 -13.41 9.44
CA LEU A 30 0.77 -14.06 10.73
C LEU A 30 0.69 -13.06 11.89
N LEU A 31 1.36 -11.91 11.75
CA LEU A 31 1.39 -10.89 12.80
C LEU A 31 0.05 -10.19 12.98
N THR A 32 -0.77 -10.08 11.94
CA THR A 32 -2.05 -9.36 11.98
C THR A 32 -3.27 -10.25 12.21
N SER A 33 -3.12 -11.57 12.08
CA SER A 33 -4.18 -12.55 12.36
C SER A 33 -4.51 -12.71 13.86
N ILE A 34 -3.60 -12.32 14.75
CA ILE A 34 -3.75 -12.50 16.20
C ILE A 34 -4.18 -11.19 16.87
N GLY A 35 -5.48 -11.12 17.19
CA GLY A 35 -6.07 -9.96 17.85
C GLY A 35 -6.11 -8.72 16.95
N LYS A 36 -6.78 -7.67 17.42
CA LYS A 36 -6.84 -6.41 16.65
C LYS A 36 -5.45 -5.78 16.56
N LYS A 37 -5.05 -5.39 15.35
CA LYS A 37 -3.87 -4.58 15.11
C LYS A 37 -4.27 -3.21 14.61
N LYS A 38 -3.52 -2.22 15.07
CA LYS A 38 -3.59 -0.86 14.56
C LYS A 38 -2.46 -0.67 13.54
N LEU A 39 -2.80 -0.16 12.36
CA LEU A 39 -1.85 0.28 11.34
C LEU A 39 -1.62 1.78 11.46
N TYR A 40 -0.36 2.20 11.40
CA TYR A 40 0.07 3.58 11.29
C TYR A 40 0.95 3.74 10.05
N ILE A 41 0.56 4.66 9.17
CA ILE A 41 1.25 4.99 7.94
C ILE A 41 1.81 6.40 8.09
N TYR A 42 3.14 6.53 8.14
CA TYR A 42 3.85 7.81 8.07
C TYR A 42 4.12 8.17 6.62
N LEU A 43 3.94 9.44 6.26
CA LEU A 43 4.15 9.99 4.92
C LEU A 43 4.95 11.30 5.01
N GLU A 44 5.96 11.47 4.15
CA GLU A 44 6.79 12.68 4.08
C GLU A 44 6.99 13.14 2.64
N ASP A 45 6.93 14.45 2.42
CA ASP A 45 7.20 15.08 1.13
C ASP A 45 8.64 15.61 1.03
N PHE A 46 9.03 16.13 -0.15
CA PHE A 46 10.39 16.63 -0.36
C PHE A 46 10.66 17.98 0.29
N GLU A 47 9.61 18.71 0.67
CA GLU A 47 9.69 19.97 1.41
C GLU A 47 9.85 19.75 2.93
N GLY A 48 9.79 18.50 3.41
CA GLY A 48 9.92 18.13 4.82
C GLY A 48 8.62 18.23 5.61
N ASN A 49 7.47 18.41 4.95
CA ASN A 49 6.19 18.25 5.59
C ASN A 49 5.89 16.76 5.77
N SER A 50 5.26 16.43 6.90
CA SER A 50 4.83 15.07 7.19
C SER A 50 3.36 15.03 7.57
N THR A 51 2.75 13.88 7.33
CA THR A 51 1.38 13.57 7.71
C THR A 51 1.25 12.07 8.02
N TYR A 52 0.09 11.64 8.49
CA TYR A 52 -0.13 10.23 8.78
C TYR A 52 -1.57 9.79 8.54
N ALA A 53 -1.72 8.49 8.30
CA ALA A 53 -2.98 7.77 8.31
C ALA A 53 -2.90 6.62 9.32
N GLU A 54 -3.91 6.48 10.15
CA GLU A 54 -4.02 5.43 11.15
C GLU A 54 -5.32 4.65 10.95
N TYR A 55 -5.27 3.33 11.02
CA TYR A 55 -6.44 2.46 10.97
C TYR A 55 -6.45 1.62 12.24
N SER A 56 -7.52 1.73 13.03
CA SER A 56 -7.64 1.05 14.32
C SER A 56 -7.85 -0.47 14.20
N ASP A 57 -8.30 -0.93 13.03
CA ASP A 57 -8.42 -2.33 12.69
C ASP A 57 -7.68 -2.57 11.37
N PHE A 58 -6.63 -3.39 11.40
CA PHE A 58 -5.83 -3.75 10.25
C PHE A 58 -5.49 -5.24 10.29
N SER A 59 -5.77 -5.91 9.18
CA SER A 59 -5.24 -7.24 8.91
C SER A 59 -5.16 -7.50 7.42
N ILE A 60 -4.44 -8.55 7.06
CA ILE A 60 -4.47 -9.11 5.72
C ILE A 60 -4.82 -10.58 5.78
N GLY A 61 -5.51 -11.07 4.74
CA GLY A 61 -5.81 -12.49 4.55
C GLY A 61 -4.54 -13.34 4.37
N ASP A 62 -4.73 -14.65 4.27
CA ASP A 62 -3.64 -15.58 3.93
C ASP A 62 -3.44 -15.71 2.40
N ALA A 63 -2.57 -16.63 1.98
CA ALA A 63 -2.34 -16.89 0.57
C ALA A 63 -3.59 -17.42 -0.18
N THR A 64 -4.53 -18.09 0.50
CA THR A 64 -5.75 -18.63 -0.11
C THR A 64 -6.75 -17.53 -0.47
N THR A 65 -6.67 -16.42 0.24
CA THR A 65 -7.46 -15.20 0.01
C THR A 65 -6.64 -14.11 -0.69
N ASN A 66 -5.51 -14.48 -1.31
CA ASN A 66 -4.59 -13.55 -1.99
C ASN A 66 -4.21 -12.33 -1.13
N TYR A 67 -3.99 -12.55 0.18
CA TYR A 67 -3.62 -11.50 1.13
C TYR A 67 -4.58 -10.31 1.16
N THR A 68 -5.90 -10.57 1.08
CA THR A 68 -6.95 -9.54 1.05
C THR A 68 -6.80 -8.53 2.18
N LEU A 69 -6.83 -7.23 1.89
CA LEU A 69 -6.74 -6.15 2.88
C LEU A 69 -8.02 -6.03 3.69
N ASN A 70 -7.89 -5.86 5.00
CA ASN A 70 -8.95 -5.36 5.87
C ASN A 70 -8.43 -4.15 6.65
N VAL A 71 -9.08 -3.01 6.48
CA VAL A 71 -8.84 -1.77 7.23
C VAL A 71 -10.16 -1.16 7.71
N ASP A 72 -10.15 -0.59 8.91
CA ASP A 72 -11.29 0.18 9.45
C ASP A 72 -10.85 1.16 10.56
N GLY A 73 -11.75 2.09 10.90
CA GLY A 73 -11.58 3.07 11.97
C GLY A 73 -10.44 4.03 11.66
N TYR A 74 -10.50 4.65 10.49
CA TYR A 74 -9.53 5.65 10.05
C TYR A 74 -9.47 6.84 11.01
N ASN A 75 -8.25 7.31 11.25
CA ASN A 75 -7.93 8.58 11.87
C ASN A 75 -6.63 9.13 11.25
N GLY A 76 -6.40 10.43 11.34
CA GLY A 76 -5.14 11.05 10.92
C GLY A 76 -5.32 12.23 9.98
N THR A 77 -4.19 12.83 9.62
CA THR A 77 -4.13 14.11 8.90
C THR A 77 -3.87 13.97 7.41
N ALA A 78 -3.64 12.75 6.90
CA ALA A 78 -3.33 12.50 5.49
C ALA A 78 -4.58 12.45 4.59
N GLY A 79 -5.76 12.35 5.19
CA GLY A 79 -6.97 11.87 4.51
C GLY A 79 -6.90 10.36 4.25
N ASP A 80 -8.07 9.74 4.15
CA ASP A 80 -8.17 8.29 3.96
C ASP A 80 -8.05 7.94 2.47
N SER A 81 -6.89 7.44 2.03
CA SER A 81 -6.70 6.96 0.66
C SER A 81 -6.85 5.44 0.52
N LEU A 82 -7.24 4.69 1.56
CA LEU A 82 -7.55 3.26 1.44
C LEU A 82 -9.06 3.00 1.36
N MET A 83 -9.88 3.84 1.99
CA MET A 83 -11.34 3.67 2.08
C MET A 83 -12.15 4.85 1.52
N ILE A 84 -11.78 5.38 0.36
CA ILE A 84 -12.67 6.30 -0.36
C ILE A 84 -13.78 5.49 -1.05
N ALA A 85 -15.03 5.94 -0.96
CA ALA A 85 -16.15 5.29 -1.66
C ALA A 85 -15.91 5.28 -3.18
N GLY A 86 -16.22 4.15 -3.84
CA GLY A 86 -16.10 3.99 -5.28
C GLY A 86 -15.31 2.74 -5.69
N ASP A 87 -15.01 2.66 -6.99
CA ASP A 87 -14.33 1.55 -7.68
C ASP A 87 -12.82 1.48 -7.41
N ARG A 88 -12.27 2.45 -6.69
CA ARG A 88 -10.86 2.50 -6.28
C ARG A 88 -10.65 2.23 -4.79
N ASN A 89 -11.73 1.93 -4.06
CA ASN A 89 -11.64 1.54 -2.65
C ASN A 89 -10.77 0.28 -2.51
N GLN A 90 -9.78 0.32 -1.63
CA GLN A 90 -8.77 -0.72 -1.50
C GLN A 90 -9.06 -1.68 -0.35
N ASN A 91 -9.99 -1.32 0.54
CA ASN A 91 -10.45 -2.23 1.59
C ASN A 91 -11.21 -3.42 0.99
N GLY A 92 -10.88 -4.62 1.45
CA GLY A 92 -11.41 -5.88 0.92
C GLY A 92 -10.81 -6.31 -0.42
N MET A 93 -9.80 -5.61 -0.95
CA MET A 93 -9.15 -5.99 -2.20
C MET A 93 -8.02 -6.99 -2.00
N MET A 94 -7.83 -7.86 -2.99
CA MET A 94 -6.73 -8.81 -3.06
C MET A 94 -5.43 -8.09 -3.42
N PHE A 95 -4.30 -8.66 -3.02
CA PHE A 95 -2.99 -8.14 -3.38
C PHE A 95 -2.65 -8.55 -4.83
N SER A 96 -2.13 -7.63 -5.63
CA SER A 96 -1.70 -7.88 -7.01
C SER A 96 -0.24 -7.49 -7.19
N THR A 97 0.48 -8.25 -8.03
CA THR A 97 1.89 -8.01 -8.41
C THR A 97 2.01 -8.04 -9.92
N LYS A 98 3.14 -7.62 -10.47
CA LYS A 98 3.38 -7.55 -11.94
C LYS A 98 3.18 -8.88 -12.69
N ASP A 99 3.17 -9.99 -11.97
CA ASP A 99 3.06 -11.38 -12.45
C ASP A 99 1.84 -12.12 -11.87
N ARG A 100 0.98 -11.44 -11.09
CA ARG A 100 -0.25 -12.01 -10.54
C ARG A 100 -1.33 -10.93 -10.43
N ASP A 101 -2.23 -10.93 -11.40
CA ASP A 101 -3.39 -10.06 -11.45
C ASP A 101 -4.53 -10.63 -10.60
N ASN A 102 -4.85 -9.94 -9.50
CA ASN A 102 -6.03 -10.20 -8.66
C ASN A 102 -6.89 -8.93 -8.51
N ASP A 103 -6.69 -7.92 -9.37
CA ASP A 103 -7.44 -6.67 -9.28
C ASP A 103 -8.80 -6.79 -10.00
N ARG A 104 -9.57 -5.70 -10.05
CA ARG A 104 -10.93 -5.72 -10.62
C ARG A 104 -11.02 -5.01 -11.97
N TYR A 105 -9.90 -4.52 -12.51
CA TYR A 105 -9.89 -3.82 -13.78
C TYR A 105 -9.92 -4.82 -14.94
N PRO A 106 -10.90 -4.75 -15.85
CA PRO A 106 -11.08 -5.81 -16.86
C PRO A 106 -10.08 -5.77 -18.01
N ASP A 107 -9.53 -4.59 -18.33
CA ASP A 107 -8.77 -4.40 -19.58
C ASP A 107 -7.25 -4.46 -19.40
N TYR A 108 -6.73 -4.29 -18.18
CA TYR A 108 -5.29 -4.32 -17.90
C TYR A 108 -5.01 -4.58 -16.42
N ASP A 109 -3.81 -5.09 -16.15
CA ASP A 109 -3.27 -5.31 -14.80
C ASP A 109 -2.81 -3.97 -14.18
N CYS A 110 -3.41 -3.62 -13.03
CA CYS A 110 -3.10 -2.40 -12.29
C CYS A 110 -1.66 -2.37 -11.77
N ALA A 111 -1.13 -3.49 -11.28
CA ALA A 111 0.23 -3.55 -10.76
C ALA A 111 1.25 -3.30 -11.87
N GLN A 112 1.01 -3.82 -13.08
CA GLN A 112 1.83 -3.54 -14.25
C GLN A 112 1.71 -2.09 -14.72
N LYS A 113 0.49 -1.53 -14.77
CA LYS A 113 0.29 -0.15 -15.24
C LYS A 113 0.88 0.89 -14.29
N TYR A 114 0.70 0.71 -12.98
CA TYR A 114 1.08 1.68 -11.94
C TYR A 114 2.36 1.30 -11.18
N LYS A 115 3.13 0.35 -11.71
CA LYS A 115 4.51 0.04 -11.30
C LYS A 115 4.68 -0.28 -9.82
N GLY A 116 3.65 -0.87 -9.19
CA GLY A 116 3.67 -1.19 -7.76
C GLY A 116 2.75 -2.34 -7.42
N ALA A 117 3.25 -3.27 -6.61
CA ALA A 117 2.42 -4.33 -6.06
C ALA A 117 1.62 -3.82 -4.86
N TRP A 118 0.32 -4.03 -4.87
CA TRP A 118 -0.57 -3.41 -3.89
C TRP A 118 -1.94 -4.07 -3.86
N TRP A 119 -2.80 -3.64 -2.93
CA TRP A 119 -4.22 -3.99 -2.92
C TRP A 119 -4.99 -3.14 -3.93
N HIS A 120 -4.83 -3.49 -5.21
CA HIS A 120 -5.46 -2.77 -6.31
C HIS A 120 -6.94 -3.19 -6.48
N ASN A 121 -7.79 -2.21 -6.76
CA ASN A 121 -9.17 -2.34 -7.23
C ASN A 121 -9.24 -1.92 -8.71
N MET A 122 -9.76 -0.72 -9.03
CA MET A 122 -9.82 -0.16 -10.40
C MET A 122 -9.18 1.25 -10.55
N CYS A 123 -7.96 1.54 -10.11
CA CYS A 123 -6.93 0.68 -9.54
C CYS A 123 -6.62 1.07 -8.10
N HIS A 124 -6.33 2.34 -7.82
CA HIS A 124 -5.96 2.75 -6.47
C HIS A 124 -6.23 4.22 -6.20
N TRP A 125 -6.25 4.57 -4.92
CA TRP A 125 -6.07 5.93 -4.42
C TRP A 125 -4.72 6.09 -3.69
N ALA A 126 -4.15 5.00 -3.16
CA ALA A 126 -2.79 4.94 -2.61
C ALA A 126 -1.96 3.88 -3.32
N ASN A 127 -0.67 4.16 -3.54
CA ASN A 127 0.29 3.23 -4.14
C ASN A 127 1.67 3.40 -3.49
N LEU A 128 1.84 2.92 -2.26
CA LEU A 128 3.09 3.15 -1.51
C LEU A 128 4.28 2.33 -2.01
N ASN A 129 4.02 1.30 -2.82
CA ASN A 129 5.02 0.45 -3.47
C ASN A 129 5.26 0.85 -4.94
N GLY A 130 4.79 2.02 -5.38
CA GLY A 130 5.02 2.53 -6.72
C GLY A 130 6.45 3.00 -6.97
N ALA A 131 6.71 3.54 -8.16
CA ALA A 131 8.05 3.99 -8.53
C ALA A 131 8.50 5.20 -7.68
N TYR A 132 9.77 5.23 -7.30
CA TYR A 132 10.34 6.41 -6.62
C TYR A 132 10.67 7.50 -7.64
N LEU A 133 9.75 8.46 -7.85
CA LEU A 133 9.86 9.49 -8.90
C LEU A 133 10.37 10.85 -8.39
N GLY A 134 10.59 11.01 -7.08
CA GLY A 134 11.28 12.17 -6.52
C GLY A 134 10.45 13.46 -6.49
N GLY A 135 9.21 13.41 -5.98
CA GLY A 135 8.34 14.57 -5.86
C GLY A 135 7.39 14.74 -7.05
N PRO A 136 7.12 15.97 -7.53
CA PRO A 136 6.23 16.21 -8.65
C PRO A 136 6.67 15.48 -9.92
N HIS A 137 5.74 14.83 -10.61
CA HIS A 137 6.03 14.09 -11.83
C HIS A 137 4.92 14.22 -12.90
N SER A 138 5.29 13.92 -14.16
CA SER A 138 4.42 14.11 -15.33
C SER A 138 3.65 12.85 -15.75
N SER A 139 4.07 11.67 -15.28
CA SER A 139 3.31 10.43 -15.43
C SER A 139 2.06 10.45 -14.54
N PHE A 140 1.20 9.44 -14.67
CA PHE A 140 -0.06 9.39 -13.94
C PHE A 140 -0.08 8.22 -12.96
N ALA A 141 -0.04 8.55 -11.67
CA ALA A 141 -0.32 7.65 -10.54
C ALA A 141 0.59 6.41 -10.43
N ASP A 142 1.77 6.41 -11.05
CA ASP A 142 2.74 5.32 -11.07
C ASP A 142 3.90 5.51 -10.08
N GLY A 143 3.85 6.58 -9.28
CA GLY A 143 4.79 6.86 -8.21
C GLY A 143 4.33 6.35 -6.84
N ILE A 144 5.04 6.80 -5.78
CA ILE A 144 4.62 6.59 -4.39
C ILE A 144 3.51 7.59 -4.03
N GLU A 145 2.26 7.22 -4.28
CA GLU A 145 1.12 8.15 -4.17
C GLU A 145 0.30 7.96 -2.89
N TRP A 146 -0.22 9.08 -2.37
CA TRP A 146 -1.32 9.13 -1.41
C TRP A 146 -2.31 10.22 -1.83
N PHE A 147 -3.37 9.83 -2.52
CA PHE A 147 -4.22 10.74 -3.29
C PHE A 147 -4.80 11.89 -2.46
N THR A 148 -5.32 11.60 -1.27
CA THR A 148 -5.97 12.60 -0.42
C THR A 148 -5.03 13.67 0.11
N TRP A 149 -3.71 13.46 0.01
CA TRP A 149 -2.71 14.43 0.46
C TRP A 149 -2.05 15.19 -0.70
N LYS A 150 -1.55 14.49 -1.73
CA LYS A 150 -0.77 15.09 -2.82
C LYS A 150 -1.28 14.76 -4.23
N GLY A 151 -2.40 14.05 -4.35
CA GLY A 151 -2.96 13.65 -5.64
C GLY A 151 -2.20 12.49 -6.29
N TYR A 152 -2.20 12.46 -7.63
CA TYR A 152 -1.64 11.37 -8.46
C TYR A 152 -0.35 11.74 -9.20
N ARG A 153 0.19 12.93 -8.94
CA ARG A 153 1.33 13.51 -9.68
C ARG A 153 2.43 13.93 -8.73
N TYR A 154 2.52 13.27 -7.57
CA TYR A 154 3.55 13.55 -6.57
C TYR A 154 3.97 12.26 -5.88
N SER A 155 5.18 11.80 -6.19
CA SER A 155 5.79 10.66 -5.53
C SER A 155 6.42 11.11 -4.21
N LEU A 156 5.95 10.55 -3.11
CA LEU A 156 6.42 10.87 -1.77
C LEU A 156 7.90 10.52 -1.57
N LYS A 157 8.54 11.26 -0.64
CA LYS A 157 9.96 11.10 -0.31
C LYS A 157 10.19 9.88 0.58
N SER A 158 9.31 9.65 1.55
CA SER A 158 9.43 8.57 2.53
C SER A 158 8.05 8.12 2.99
N THR A 159 7.88 6.81 3.11
CA THR A 159 6.68 6.19 3.64
C THR A 159 7.07 5.07 4.60
N LYS A 160 6.31 4.89 5.68
CA LYS A 160 6.51 3.78 6.62
C LYS A 160 5.18 3.23 7.07
N MET A 161 4.97 1.94 6.86
CA MET A 161 3.83 1.21 7.42
C MET A 161 4.30 0.47 8.68
N MET A 162 3.66 0.73 9.80
CA MET A 162 3.98 0.15 11.10
C MET A 162 2.70 -0.32 11.75
N PHE A 163 2.69 -1.50 12.37
CA PHE A 163 1.52 -1.98 13.08
C PHE A 163 1.87 -2.44 14.48
N LYS A 164 0.96 -2.21 15.42
CA LYS A 164 1.09 -2.60 16.83
C LYS A 164 -0.15 -3.34 17.31
N GLY A 165 0.06 -4.29 18.21
CA GLY A 165 -1.04 -4.92 18.94
C GLY A 165 -1.69 -3.93 19.91
N HIS A 166 -2.98 -4.14 20.17
CA HIS A 166 -3.60 -3.65 21.39
C HIS A 166 -3.17 -4.56 22.54
N LEU A 167 -2.49 -3.99 23.54
CA LEU A 167 -2.26 -4.64 24.82
C LEU A 167 -3.58 -4.80 25.57
#